data_AF-A0A9E4G3Z9-F1
#
_entry.id   AF-A0A9E4G3Z9-F1
#
_cell.length_a   1.000
_cell.length_b   1.000
_cell.length_c   1.000
_cell.angle_alpha   90.00
_cell.angle_beta   90.00
_cell.angle_gamma   90.00
#
_symmetry.space_group_name_H-M   'P 1'
#
loop_
_entity.id
_entity.type
_entity.pdbx_description
1 polymer ?
#
loop_
_entity_poly.entity_id
_entity_poly.type
_entity_poly.pdbx_seq_one_letter_code
_entity_poly.pdbx_strand_id
1 'polypeptide(L)'
;MGALGGLPVRGSDYAAHPPLDDLLTLPPDTTLCADVTLEYAERAWAERLAGAMVLLLRDAYRARRLLHQAAGIQPDEWVGIPANASHDLAESIKHHKALPRFLDFDASLRLAKSSTRYTWTQVVRGLWQPQNATTWLDCADTLPIPGAAERPAVTLYGLHLPDDRSGALLVFNDEALYAEVRALCQPADRPNAAQALAQCERLPDLAERQSGNLAEVRRGLHEAAGLVTHEPNRLALATAVAVQIPLESDVATFYAYVEQENTPVRWLPKIQPLHYAALRADGAPNHRDTGANLTRWLYVPVGPEYTFEEIKHGVLGIVKAAEYLGVRWRSNPVHAAEYAAMVDRAYGAGHDAYRPLFALDGAFAAGD
;
A
#
# COMPACT_ATOMS: atom_id res chain seq x y z
N MET A 1 16.72 -13.16 34.13
CA MET A 1 15.35 -12.71 33.83
C MET A 1 15.43 -12.04 32.47
N GLY A 2 15.23 -12.81 31.41
CA GLY A 2 15.42 -12.37 30.02
C GLY A 2 14.39 -11.30 29.64
N ALA A 3 14.76 -10.44 28.69
CA ALA A 3 14.01 -9.29 28.22
C ALA A 3 12.49 -9.55 28.19
N LEU A 4 11.77 -9.02 29.17
CA LEU A 4 10.31 -9.20 29.30
C LEU A 4 9.84 -10.68 29.26
N GLY A 5 10.51 -11.58 30.00
CA GLY A 5 9.91 -12.85 30.44
C GLY A 5 9.22 -13.70 29.37
N GLY A 6 9.82 -13.90 28.18
CA GLY A 6 9.32 -14.87 27.18
C GLY A 6 7.89 -14.62 26.66
N LEU A 7 7.31 -13.45 26.93
CA LEU A 7 5.98 -13.08 26.47
C LEU A 7 6.07 -12.17 25.23
N PRO A 8 5.14 -12.33 24.27
CA PRO A 8 5.07 -11.47 23.09
C PRO A 8 4.81 -10.00 23.49
N VAL A 9 5.23 -9.05 22.64
CA VAL A 9 5.01 -7.60 22.86
C VAL A 9 3.53 -7.28 23.13
N ARG A 10 2.62 -7.99 22.45
CA ARG A 10 1.17 -7.93 22.71
C ARG A 10 0.69 -9.26 23.27
N GLY A 11 -0.12 -9.21 24.32
CA GLY A 11 -0.93 -10.36 24.73
C GLY A 11 -1.82 -10.81 23.57
N SER A 12 -2.12 -12.11 23.48
CA SER A 12 -2.98 -12.67 22.42
C SER A 12 -4.41 -12.13 22.47
N ASP A 13 -4.80 -11.53 23.59
CA ASP A 13 -6.10 -10.92 23.87
C ASP A 13 -6.13 -9.40 23.65
N TYR A 14 -5.01 -8.78 23.24
CA TYR A 14 -4.97 -7.35 23.00
C TYR A 14 -5.71 -6.97 21.71
N ALA A 15 -6.89 -6.37 21.86
CA ALA A 15 -7.65 -5.78 20.77
C ALA A 15 -7.19 -4.34 20.52
N ALA A 16 -6.34 -4.15 19.53
CA ALA A 16 -6.00 -2.81 19.04
C ALA A 16 -7.22 -2.19 18.31
N HIS A 17 -7.21 -0.86 18.18
CA HIS A 17 -8.06 -0.17 17.24
C HIS A 17 -7.92 -0.79 15.83
N PRO A 18 -8.98 -0.76 15.02
CA PRO A 18 -8.94 -1.33 13.67
C PRO A 18 -7.97 -0.54 12.77
N PRO A 19 -7.20 -1.22 11.90
CA PRO A 19 -6.40 -0.57 10.87
C PRO A 19 -7.28 0.13 9.82
N LEU A 20 -6.69 1.03 9.03
CA LEU A 20 -7.47 1.77 8.03
C LEU A 20 -8.16 0.86 7.01
N ASP A 21 -7.56 -0.28 6.62
CA ASP A 21 -8.20 -1.24 5.71
C ASP A 21 -9.63 -1.63 6.14
N ASP A 22 -9.86 -1.72 7.45
CA ASP A 22 -11.14 -2.13 8.03
C ASP A 22 -12.10 -0.94 8.22
N LEU A 23 -11.61 0.29 8.00
CA LEU A 23 -12.32 1.55 8.19
C LEU A 23 -12.54 2.33 6.89
N LEU A 24 -12.01 1.87 5.75
CA LEU A 24 -12.19 2.54 4.45
C LEU A 24 -13.67 2.67 4.09
N THR A 25 -14.46 1.63 4.38
CA THR A 25 -15.90 1.63 4.12
C THR A 25 -16.59 2.77 4.87
N LEU A 26 -17.44 3.52 4.17
CA LEU A 26 -18.29 4.53 4.77
C LEU A 26 -19.22 3.85 5.80
N PRO A 27 -19.27 4.31 7.05
CA PRO A 27 -20.10 3.69 8.08
C PRO A 27 -21.58 3.65 7.66
N PRO A 28 -22.29 2.53 7.85
CA PRO A 28 -23.67 2.38 7.39
C PRO A 28 -24.65 3.31 8.12
N ASP A 29 -24.29 3.81 9.30
CA ASP A 29 -25.02 4.76 10.12
C ASP A 29 -24.67 6.24 9.81
N THR A 30 -23.86 6.48 8.77
CA THR A 30 -23.53 7.84 8.34
C THR A 30 -24.80 8.62 7.98
N THR A 31 -24.95 9.81 8.56
CA THR A 31 -26.07 10.71 8.22
C THR A 31 -25.88 11.23 6.80
N LEU A 32 -26.81 10.89 5.91
CA LEU A 32 -26.76 11.31 4.52
C LEU A 32 -27.56 12.60 4.32
N CYS A 33 -27.00 13.54 3.56
CA CYS A 33 -27.74 14.71 3.10
C CYS A 33 -28.82 14.27 2.10
N ALA A 34 -30.06 14.72 2.30
CA ALA A 34 -31.15 14.47 1.36
C ALA A 34 -30.96 15.29 0.07
N ASP A 35 -31.51 14.79 -1.03
CA ASP A 35 -31.61 15.51 -2.32
C ASP A 35 -30.26 15.93 -2.94
N VAL A 36 -29.19 15.18 -2.67
CA VAL A 36 -27.87 15.39 -3.30
C VAL A 36 -27.87 14.92 -4.75
N THR A 37 -27.52 15.80 -5.67
CA THR A 37 -27.28 15.44 -7.08
C THR A 37 -25.86 14.92 -7.29
N LEU A 38 -25.67 14.10 -8.33
CA LEU A 38 -24.32 13.61 -8.69
C LEU A 38 -23.37 14.76 -9.02
N GLU A 39 -23.84 15.77 -9.73
CA GLU A 39 -23.06 16.96 -10.11
C GLU A 39 -22.57 17.73 -8.88
N TYR A 40 -23.38 17.82 -7.82
CA TYR A 40 -22.97 18.43 -6.56
C TYR A 40 -21.88 17.61 -5.88
N ALA A 41 -22.03 16.28 -5.81
CA ALA A 41 -21.03 15.39 -5.23
C ALA A 41 -19.71 15.44 -6.02
N GLU A 42 -19.76 15.42 -7.36
CA GLU A 42 -18.58 15.55 -8.22
C GLU A 42 -17.87 16.89 -8.01
N ARG A 43 -18.61 17.99 -7.88
CA ARG A 43 -18.01 19.29 -7.56
C ARG A 43 -17.30 19.29 -6.21
N ALA A 44 -17.92 18.71 -5.18
CA ALA A 44 -17.29 18.60 -3.85
C ALA A 44 -15.99 17.78 -3.91
N TRP A 45 -15.99 16.66 -4.64
CA TRP A 45 -14.78 15.86 -4.88
C TRP A 45 -13.71 16.63 -5.67
N ALA A 46 -14.11 17.35 -6.72
CA ALA A 46 -13.20 18.20 -7.50
C ALA A 46 -12.53 19.24 -6.61
N GLU A 47 -13.31 19.99 -5.81
CA GLU A 47 -12.81 20.99 -4.86
C GLU A 47 -11.85 20.35 -3.84
N ARG A 48 -12.21 19.19 -3.28
CA ARG A 48 -11.37 18.45 -2.34
C ARG A 48 -10.03 18.03 -2.92
N LEU A 49 -10.02 17.76 -4.22
CA LEU A 49 -8.83 17.36 -4.97
C LEU A 49 -8.32 18.54 -5.81
N ALA A 50 -8.25 19.73 -5.21
CA ALA A 50 -7.63 20.92 -5.81
C ALA A 50 -8.12 21.23 -7.23
N GLY A 51 -9.44 21.20 -7.44
CA GLY A 51 -10.10 21.51 -8.72
C GLY A 51 -9.94 20.44 -9.80
N ALA A 52 -9.67 19.17 -9.44
CA ALA A 52 -9.49 18.11 -10.43
C ALA A 52 -10.75 17.85 -11.28
N MET A 53 -10.55 17.40 -12.52
CA MET A 53 -11.62 16.80 -13.31
C MET A 53 -11.93 15.41 -12.73
N VAL A 54 -13.15 15.22 -12.23
CA VAL A 54 -13.54 13.97 -11.58
C VAL A 54 -14.80 13.38 -12.19
N LEU A 55 -14.93 12.05 -12.11
CA LEU A 55 -16.18 11.34 -12.36
C LEU A 55 -16.44 10.34 -11.24
N LEU A 56 -17.67 10.32 -10.77
CA LEU A 56 -18.14 9.34 -9.80
C LEU A 56 -18.85 8.18 -10.52
N LEU A 57 -18.41 6.96 -10.24
CA LEU A 57 -18.88 5.74 -10.88
C LEU A 57 -19.33 4.73 -9.82
N ARG A 58 -20.20 3.81 -10.23
CA ARG A 58 -20.80 2.81 -9.35
C ARG A 58 -19.78 1.81 -8.80
N ASP A 59 -18.74 1.47 -9.56
CA ASP A 59 -17.75 0.48 -9.14
C ASP A 59 -16.45 0.60 -9.96
N ALA A 60 -15.34 0.14 -9.37
CA ALA A 60 -14.00 0.25 -9.95
C ALA A 60 -13.85 -0.59 -11.24
N TYR A 61 -14.54 -1.72 -11.32
CA TYR A 61 -14.48 -2.58 -12.49
C TYR A 61 -15.09 -1.91 -13.73
N ARG A 62 -16.23 -1.23 -13.57
CA ARG A 62 -16.88 -0.43 -14.61
C ARG A 62 -16.03 0.77 -14.99
N ALA A 63 -15.37 1.42 -14.01
CA ALA A 63 -14.44 2.50 -14.28
C ALA A 63 -13.29 2.08 -15.20
N ARG A 64 -12.64 0.94 -14.91
CA ARG A 64 -11.59 0.37 -15.79
C ARG A 64 -12.10 0.14 -17.20
N ARG A 65 -13.29 -0.47 -17.36
CA ARG A 65 -13.89 -0.74 -18.67
C ARG A 65 -14.21 0.53 -19.46
N LEU A 66 -14.75 1.55 -18.81
CA LEU A 66 -15.01 2.84 -19.44
C LEU A 66 -13.72 3.51 -19.91
N LEU A 67 -12.64 3.43 -19.13
CA LEU A 67 -11.32 3.93 -19.53
C LEU A 67 -10.77 3.19 -20.75
N HIS A 68 -10.84 1.85 -20.77
CA HIS A 68 -10.38 1.07 -21.93
C HIS A 68 -11.16 1.44 -23.19
N GLN A 69 -12.48 1.62 -23.07
CA GLN A 69 -13.34 2.02 -24.18
C GLN A 69 -13.05 3.45 -24.66
N ALA A 70 -12.97 4.42 -23.74
CA ALA A 70 -12.71 5.83 -24.04
C ALA A 70 -11.32 6.03 -24.68
N ALA A 71 -10.32 5.28 -24.22
CA ALA A 71 -8.99 5.31 -24.81
C ALA A 71 -8.90 4.60 -26.19
N GLY A 72 -9.99 3.97 -26.65
CA GLY A 72 -10.01 3.27 -27.92
C GLY A 72 -9.03 2.09 -27.95
N ILE A 73 -8.87 1.38 -26.82
CA ILE A 73 -8.08 0.15 -26.78
C ILE A 73 -8.77 -0.88 -27.68
N GLN A 74 -8.04 -1.39 -28.66
CA GLN A 74 -8.58 -2.34 -29.61
C GLN A 74 -8.56 -3.77 -29.05
N PRO A 75 -9.44 -4.66 -29.53
CA PRO A 75 -9.28 -6.09 -29.32
C PRO A 75 -7.87 -6.53 -29.75
N ASP A 76 -7.30 -7.47 -28.99
CA ASP A 76 -5.95 -8.00 -29.15
C ASP A 76 -4.79 -6.98 -28.93
N GLU A 77 -5.09 -5.73 -28.54
CA GLU A 77 -4.08 -4.74 -28.16
C GLU A 77 -3.46 -5.08 -26.79
N TRP A 78 -2.14 -4.96 -26.67
CA TRP A 78 -1.43 -5.20 -25.41
C TRP A 78 -1.56 -4.03 -24.43
N VAL A 79 -1.94 -4.33 -23.19
CA VAL A 79 -2.03 -3.38 -22.07
C VAL A 79 -1.06 -3.81 -20.97
N GLY A 80 -0.12 -2.93 -20.65
CA GLY A 80 0.87 -3.17 -19.59
C GLY A 80 0.21 -3.19 -18.22
N ILE A 81 0.52 -4.20 -17.40
CA ILE A 81 0.06 -4.31 -16.00
C ILE A 81 1.18 -4.91 -15.14
N PRO A 82 1.21 -4.65 -13.81
CA PRO A 82 2.19 -5.26 -12.94
C PRO A 82 2.05 -6.79 -12.88
N ALA A 83 3.17 -7.49 -12.69
CA ALA A 83 3.19 -8.95 -12.57
C ALA A 83 2.37 -9.47 -11.38
N ASN A 84 2.14 -8.66 -10.36
CA ASN A 84 1.24 -8.94 -9.25
C ASN A 84 -0.15 -8.29 -9.40
N ALA A 85 -0.55 -7.85 -10.60
CA ALA A 85 -1.85 -7.21 -10.81
C ALA A 85 -3.01 -8.04 -10.22
N SER A 86 -3.99 -7.36 -9.63
CA SER A 86 -5.17 -7.99 -9.08
C SER A 86 -5.96 -8.71 -10.17
N HIS A 87 -6.73 -9.72 -9.75
CA HIS A 87 -7.62 -10.44 -10.65
C HIS A 87 -8.56 -9.49 -11.39
N ASP A 88 -9.20 -8.56 -10.67
CA ASP A 88 -10.17 -7.63 -11.25
C ASP A 88 -9.57 -6.71 -12.31
N LEU A 89 -8.32 -6.26 -12.13
CA LEU A 89 -7.63 -5.46 -13.14
C LEU A 89 -7.34 -6.30 -14.39
N ALA A 90 -6.77 -7.49 -14.23
CA ALA A 90 -6.48 -8.38 -15.34
C ALA A 90 -7.76 -8.81 -16.10
N GLU A 91 -8.85 -9.13 -15.40
CA GLU A 91 -10.13 -9.50 -16.01
C GLU A 91 -10.80 -8.33 -16.71
N SER A 92 -10.68 -7.10 -16.21
CA SER A 92 -11.24 -5.93 -16.90
C SER A 92 -10.65 -5.74 -18.30
N ILE A 93 -9.35 -6.02 -18.46
CA ILE A 93 -8.64 -5.99 -19.75
C ILE A 93 -9.13 -7.12 -20.66
N LYS A 94 -9.21 -8.36 -20.14
CA LYS A 94 -9.67 -9.52 -20.92
C LYS A 94 -11.13 -9.38 -21.37
N HIS A 95 -12.01 -8.86 -20.53
CA HIS A 95 -13.40 -8.61 -20.90
C HIS A 95 -13.54 -7.49 -21.93
N HIS A 96 -12.57 -6.59 -22.03
CA HIS A 96 -12.43 -5.65 -23.14
C HIS A 96 -11.80 -6.28 -24.40
N LYS A 97 -11.48 -7.58 -24.35
CA LYS A 97 -10.81 -8.36 -25.41
C LYS A 97 -9.39 -7.88 -25.71
N ALA A 98 -8.78 -7.09 -24.82
CA ALA A 98 -7.38 -6.71 -24.91
C ALA A 98 -6.50 -7.77 -24.21
N LEU A 99 -5.19 -7.69 -24.43
CA LEU A 99 -4.23 -8.67 -23.92
C LEU A 99 -3.39 -8.09 -22.78
N PRO A 100 -3.35 -8.71 -21.59
CA PRO A 100 -2.51 -8.26 -20.50
C PRO A 100 -1.03 -8.54 -20.79
N ARG A 101 -0.18 -7.52 -20.71
CA ARG A 101 1.29 -7.62 -20.75
C ARG A 101 1.83 -7.41 -19.34
N PHE A 102 2.26 -8.48 -18.68
CA PHE A 102 2.79 -8.40 -17.32
C PHE A 102 4.19 -7.79 -17.29
N LEU A 103 4.42 -6.88 -16.35
CA LEU A 103 5.65 -6.12 -16.16
C LEU A 103 6.27 -6.44 -14.79
N ASP A 104 7.58 -6.61 -14.77
CA ASP A 104 8.35 -6.96 -13.57
C ASP A 104 8.47 -5.81 -12.56
N PHE A 105 8.80 -6.14 -11.31
CA PHE A 105 9.25 -5.16 -10.31
C PHE A 105 10.72 -5.33 -9.97
N ASP A 106 11.40 -4.22 -9.72
CA ASP A 106 12.71 -4.23 -9.06
C ASP A 106 12.58 -4.37 -7.53
N ALA A 107 13.73 -4.39 -6.84
CA ALA A 107 13.81 -4.54 -5.39
C ALA A 107 13.13 -3.40 -4.61
N SER A 108 12.93 -2.24 -5.25
CA SER A 108 12.25 -1.06 -4.71
C SER A 108 10.81 -0.97 -5.22
N LEU A 109 10.20 -2.09 -5.62
CA LEU A 109 8.83 -2.16 -6.14
C LEU A 109 8.55 -1.17 -7.29
N ARG A 110 9.59 -0.81 -8.07
CA ARG A 110 9.41 0.01 -9.26
C ARG A 110 9.06 -0.88 -10.43
N LEU A 111 7.98 -0.51 -11.10
CA LEU A 111 7.49 -1.21 -12.28
C LEU A 111 8.48 -1.03 -13.45
N ALA A 112 8.81 -2.12 -14.13
CA ALA A 112 9.62 -2.08 -15.34
C ALA A 112 8.98 -1.18 -16.42
N LYS A 113 9.82 -0.55 -17.24
CA LYS A 113 9.33 0.28 -18.36
C LYS A 113 8.49 -0.58 -19.31
N SER A 114 7.34 -0.06 -19.70
CA SER A 114 6.47 -0.71 -20.67
C SER A 114 6.74 -0.19 -22.09
N SER A 115 6.59 -1.07 -23.07
CA SER A 115 6.51 -0.71 -24.50
C SER A 115 5.06 -0.60 -25.00
N THR A 116 4.07 -0.88 -24.15
CA THR A 116 2.65 -0.80 -24.51
C THR A 116 2.17 0.66 -24.55
N ARG A 117 1.18 0.95 -25.40
CA ARG A 117 0.57 2.28 -25.49
C ARG A 117 -0.08 2.71 -24.17
N TYR A 118 -0.75 1.77 -23.50
CA TYR A 118 -1.34 1.98 -22.18
C TYR A 118 -0.74 1.05 -21.15
N THR A 119 -0.51 1.57 -19.95
CA THR A 119 0.02 0.83 -18.82
C THR A 119 -0.73 1.23 -17.56
N TRP A 120 -1.24 0.23 -16.85
CA TRP A 120 -1.72 0.39 -15.49
C TRP A 120 -0.56 0.19 -14.51
N THR A 121 -0.44 1.11 -13.57
CA THR A 121 0.29 0.91 -12.33
C THR A 121 -0.75 0.65 -11.25
N GLN A 122 -0.74 -0.52 -10.63
CA GLN A 122 -1.60 -0.79 -9.47
C GLN A 122 -0.75 -0.71 -8.21
N VAL A 123 -1.10 0.22 -7.33
CA VAL A 123 -0.42 0.40 -6.04
C VAL A 123 -1.27 -0.29 -4.99
N VAL A 124 -0.69 -1.28 -4.32
CA VAL A 124 -1.37 -1.98 -3.22
C VAL A 124 -1.60 -0.98 -2.10
N ARG A 125 -2.86 -0.71 -1.75
CA ARG A 125 -3.27 0.03 -0.56
C ARG A 125 -2.57 1.38 -0.35
N GLY A 126 -2.24 2.07 -1.45
CA GLY A 126 -1.51 3.35 -1.42
C GLY A 126 -0.07 3.27 -0.87
N LEU A 127 0.55 2.09 -0.83
CA LEU A 127 1.83 1.86 -0.14
C LEU A 127 3.05 2.53 -0.77
N TRP A 128 3.08 2.70 -2.09
CA TRP A 128 4.24 3.25 -2.79
C TRP A 128 3.85 4.21 -3.92
N GLN A 129 4.81 5.05 -4.31
CA GLN A 129 4.61 6.04 -5.36
C GLN A 129 4.66 5.41 -6.76
N PRO A 130 3.75 5.78 -7.67
CA PRO A 130 3.93 5.52 -9.09
C PRO A 130 5.12 6.33 -9.61
N GLN A 131 5.92 5.74 -10.51
CA GLN A 131 7.14 6.38 -11.01
C GLN A 131 6.93 7.10 -12.36
N ASN A 132 5.82 6.85 -13.06
CA ASN A 132 5.58 7.35 -14.41
C ASN A 132 4.26 8.14 -14.49
N ALA A 133 4.36 9.46 -14.66
CA ALA A 133 3.20 10.36 -14.81
C ALA A 133 2.34 10.06 -16.05
N THR A 134 2.86 9.30 -17.02
CA THR A 134 2.13 8.91 -18.23
C THR A 134 1.30 7.63 -18.08
N THR A 135 1.39 6.94 -16.94
CA THR A 135 0.63 5.70 -16.70
C THR A 135 -0.76 5.98 -16.13
N TRP A 136 -1.66 5.00 -16.22
CA TRP A 136 -2.91 5.04 -15.48
C TRP A 136 -2.69 4.41 -14.10
N LEU A 137 -3.17 5.07 -13.06
CA LEU A 137 -2.97 4.62 -11.68
C LEU A 137 -4.24 3.96 -11.15
N ASP A 138 -4.11 2.73 -10.65
CA ASP A 138 -5.16 1.98 -9.99
C ASP A 138 -4.87 1.92 -8.48
N CYS A 139 -5.67 2.68 -7.73
CA CYS A 139 -5.72 2.72 -6.27
C CYS A 139 -7.15 2.39 -5.81
N ALA A 140 -7.84 1.49 -6.53
CA ALA A 140 -9.23 1.12 -6.23
C ALA A 140 -9.45 0.53 -4.83
N ASP A 141 -8.37 0.16 -4.14
CA ASP A 141 -8.35 -0.45 -2.82
C ASP A 141 -8.09 0.57 -1.69
N THR A 142 -8.07 1.87 -2.01
CA THR A 142 -7.95 2.96 -1.04
C THR A 142 -8.59 4.27 -1.55
N LEU A 143 -8.52 5.31 -0.72
CA LEU A 143 -9.02 6.67 -0.94
C LEU A 143 -7.91 7.62 -1.42
N PRO A 144 -8.24 8.75 -2.06
CA PRO A 144 -7.24 9.76 -2.43
C PRO A 144 -6.75 10.57 -1.23
N ILE A 145 -5.61 11.24 -1.38
CA ILE A 145 -5.13 12.27 -0.45
C ILE A 145 -5.76 13.62 -0.82
N PRO A 146 -6.41 14.34 0.13
CA PRO A 146 -6.90 15.69 -0.10
C PRO A 146 -5.82 16.64 -0.62
N GLY A 147 -6.18 17.48 -1.59
CA GLY A 147 -5.26 18.50 -2.12
C GLY A 147 -4.10 17.99 -2.99
N ALA A 148 -4.03 16.70 -3.33
CA ALA A 148 -3.00 16.16 -4.21
C ALA A 148 -3.04 16.83 -5.60
N ALA A 149 -2.00 17.60 -5.93
CA ALA A 149 -1.93 18.42 -7.15
C ALA A 149 -1.23 17.72 -8.33
N GLU A 150 -0.15 16.98 -8.08
CA GLU A 150 0.51 16.17 -9.11
C GLU A 150 -0.39 14.99 -9.48
N ARG A 151 -0.56 14.67 -10.77
CA ARG A 151 -1.46 13.59 -11.18
C ARG A 151 -0.95 12.89 -12.43
N PRO A 152 -1.11 11.56 -12.52
CA PRO A 152 -1.01 10.86 -13.79
C PRO A 152 -2.16 11.24 -14.72
N ALA A 153 -2.15 10.73 -15.96
CA ALA A 153 -3.23 10.95 -16.93
C ALA A 153 -4.62 10.67 -16.33
N VAL A 154 -4.75 9.56 -15.58
CA VAL A 154 -5.93 9.24 -14.78
C VAL A 154 -5.53 8.41 -13.55
N THR A 155 -6.21 8.66 -12.43
CA THR A 155 -6.18 7.80 -11.24
C THR A 155 -7.57 7.27 -10.92
N LEU A 156 -7.66 5.99 -10.61
CA LEU A 156 -8.85 5.31 -10.11
C LEU A 156 -8.72 5.08 -8.60
N TYR A 157 -9.71 5.52 -7.83
CA TYR A 157 -9.86 5.23 -6.40
C TYR A 157 -11.15 4.47 -6.13
N GLY A 158 -11.18 3.72 -5.03
CA GLY A 158 -12.40 3.15 -4.48
C GLY A 158 -13.11 4.20 -3.63
N LEU A 159 -14.44 4.28 -3.70
CA LEU A 159 -15.19 5.11 -2.75
C LEU A 159 -15.51 4.36 -1.46
N HIS A 160 -15.50 3.03 -1.48
CA HIS A 160 -15.83 2.16 -0.36
C HIS A 160 -17.20 2.49 0.26
N LEU A 161 -18.21 2.61 -0.59
CA LEU A 161 -19.60 2.80 -0.17
C LEU A 161 -20.17 1.50 0.42
N PRO A 162 -21.18 1.57 1.32
CA PRO A 162 -21.67 0.40 2.06
C PRO A 162 -22.60 -0.50 1.24
N ASP A 163 -22.91 -0.13 -0.01
CA ASP A 163 -23.71 -0.92 -0.93
C ASP A 163 -22.88 -2.03 -1.61
N ASP A 164 -23.57 -2.88 -2.38
CA ASP A 164 -22.95 -3.98 -3.15
C ASP A 164 -22.01 -3.47 -4.26
N ARG A 165 -22.14 -2.19 -4.59
CA ARG A 165 -21.36 -1.48 -5.60
C ARG A 165 -20.64 -0.34 -4.92
N SER A 166 -19.56 -0.70 -4.23
CA SER A 166 -18.79 0.15 -3.31
C SER A 166 -18.20 1.45 -3.91
N GLY A 167 -18.60 1.87 -5.11
CA GLY A 167 -18.30 3.15 -5.71
C GLY A 167 -16.86 3.29 -6.18
N ALA A 168 -16.65 4.16 -7.17
CA ALA A 168 -15.35 4.49 -7.69
C ALA A 168 -15.27 5.97 -8.06
N LEU A 169 -14.06 6.51 -7.95
CA LEU A 169 -13.73 7.87 -8.32
C LEU A 169 -12.63 7.83 -9.37
N LEU A 170 -12.88 8.42 -10.53
CA LEU A 170 -11.86 8.71 -11.51
C LEU A 170 -11.42 10.17 -11.37
N VAL A 171 -10.12 10.39 -11.34
CA VAL A 171 -9.50 11.73 -11.26
C VAL A 171 -8.59 11.89 -12.46
N PHE A 172 -8.87 12.86 -13.31
CA PHE A 172 -8.21 13.03 -14.60
C PHE A 172 -7.26 14.23 -14.59
N ASN A 173 -6.16 14.07 -15.33
CA ASN A 173 -5.32 15.15 -15.81
C ASN A 173 -5.40 15.29 -17.34
N ASP A 174 -5.90 14.27 -18.03
CA ASP A 174 -6.16 14.27 -19.48
C ASP A 174 -7.63 14.69 -19.75
N GLU A 175 -7.80 15.90 -20.30
CA GLU A 175 -9.11 16.48 -20.61
C GLU A 175 -9.85 15.72 -21.72
N ALA A 176 -9.13 15.22 -22.73
CA ALA A 176 -9.73 14.47 -23.82
C ALA A 176 -10.26 13.12 -23.32
N LEU A 177 -9.48 12.41 -22.50
CA LEU A 177 -9.92 11.16 -21.89
C LEU A 177 -11.11 11.39 -20.94
N TYR A 178 -11.09 12.47 -20.15
CA TYR A 178 -12.23 12.85 -19.30
C TYR A 178 -13.51 13.05 -20.11
N ALA A 179 -13.45 13.82 -21.19
CA ALA A 179 -14.59 14.11 -22.05
C ALA A 179 -15.19 12.83 -22.67
N GLU A 180 -14.33 11.94 -23.17
CA GLU A 180 -14.75 10.66 -23.77
C GLU A 180 -15.38 9.73 -22.72
N VAL A 181 -14.76 9.56 -21.55
CA VAL A 181 -15.35 8.74 -20.47
C VAL A 181 -16.70 9.31 -20.05
N ARG A 182 -16.80 10.64 -19.87
CA ARG A 182 -18.05 11.31 -19.50
C ARG A 182 -19.15 11.10 -20.54
N ALA A 183 -18.82 11.13 -21.84
CA ALA A 183 -19.76 10.89 -22.91
C ALA A 183 -20.28 9.44 -22.96
N LEU A 184 -19.44 8.48 -22.54
CA LEU A 184 -19.80 7.06 -22.48
C LEU A 184 -20.63 6.67 -21.23
N CYS A 185 -20.53 7.45 -20.15
CA CYS A 185 -21.23 7.19 -18.89
C CYS A 185 -22.75 7.13 -19.07
N GLN A 186 -23.36 6.06 -18.54
CA GLN A 186 -24.81 5.86 -18.53
C GLN A 186 -25.40 6.11 -17.13
N PRO A 187 -26.72 6.33 -16.99
CA PRO A 187 -27.35 6.46 -15.67
C PRO A 187 -27.08 5.27 -14.74
N ALA A 188 -27.01 4.05 -15.30
CA ALA A 188 -26.71 2.82 -14.56
C ALA A 188 -25.26 2.71 -14.09
N ASP A 189 -24.38 3.64 -14.50
CA ASP A 189 -22.98 3.73 -14.08
C ASP A 189 -22.79 4.65 -12.87
N ARG A 190 -23.83 5.34 -12.41
CA ARG A 190 -23.76 6.33 -11.34
C ARG A 190 -23.86 5.67 -9.96
N PRO A 191 -23.02 6.06 -8.97
CA PRO A 191 -23.16 5.61 -7.59
C PRO A 191 -24.28 6.39 -6.87
N ASN A 192 -24.54 6.04 -5.62
CA ASN A 192 -25.34 6.87 -4.73
C ASN A 192 -24.61 8.20 -4.43
N ALA A 193 -25.17 9.32 -4.89
CA ALA A 193 -24.55 10.63 -4.77
C ALA A 193 -24.41 11.11 -3.32
N ALA A 194 -25.40 10.83 -2.46
CA ALA A 194 -25.37 11.23 -1.06
C ALA A 194 -24.29 10.48 -0.26
N GLN A 195 -24.12 9.17 -0.52
CA GLN A 195 -23.05 8.38 0.07
C GLN A 195 -21.67 8.82 -0.45
N ALA A 196 -21.54 9.08 -1.75
CA ALA A 196 -20.29 9.58 -2.33
C ALA A 196 -19.90 10.95 -1.75
N LEU A 197 -20.87 11.85 -1.50
CA LEU A 197 -20.65 13.12 -0.83
C LEU A 197 -20.21 12.92 0.64
N ALA A 198 -20.90 12.07 1.39
CA ALA A 198 -20.55 11.81 2.79
C ALA A 198 -19.12 11.23 2.94
N GLN A 199 -18.72 10.35 2.02
CA GLN A 199 -17.34 9.85 1.98
C GLN A 199 -16.33 10.96 1.63
N CYS A 200 -16.70 11.88 0.73
CA CYS A 200 -15.91 13.08 0.49
C CYS A 200 -15.75 13.85 1.80
N GLU A 201 -16.84 14.21 2.48
CA GLU A 201 -16.82 15.01 3.71
C GLU A 201 -15.96 14.39 4.82
N ARG A 202 -16.00 13.07 5.00
CA ARG A 202 -15.20 12.30 5.97
C ARG A 202 -13.69 12.33 5.72
N LEU A 203 -13.27 12.49 4.46
CA LEU A 203 -11.89 12.24 4.04
C LEU A 203 -10.80 13.09 4.73
N PRO A 204 -10.95 14.40 5.02
CA PRO A 204 -9.85 15.23 5.55
C PRO A 204 -9.41 14.75 6.93
N ASP A 205 -10.37 14.59 7.85
CA ASP A 205 -10.12 14.16 9.22
C ASP A 205 -9.55 12.74 9.26
N LEU A 206 -9.97 11.88 8.32
CA LEU A 206 -9.43 10.54 8.17
C LEU A 206 -7.98 10.58 7.66
N ALA A 207 -7.71 11.37 6.62
CA ALA A 207 -6.42 11.48 5.98
C ALA A 207 -5.37 12.14 6.90
N GLU A 208 -5.73 13.18 7.65
CA GLU A 208 -4.84 13.85 8.60
C GLU A 208 -4.37 12.89 9.68
N ARG A 209 -5.30 12.24 10.38
CA ARG A 209 -5.00 11.29 11.46
C ARG A 209 -4.19 10.09 10.96
N GLN A 210 -4.59 9.52 9.82
CA GLN A 210 -3.87 8.41 9.22
C GLN A 210 -2.43 8.82 8.83
N SER A 211 -2.26 9.98 8.20
CA SER A 211 -0.94 10.45 7.77
C SER A 211 0.00 10.69 8.96
N GLY A 212 -0.53 11.24 10.05
CA GLY A 212 0.20 11.37 11.31
C GLY A 212 0.71 10.03 11.84
N ASN A 213 -0.19 9.05 12.00
CA ASN A 213 0.19 7.74 12.54
C ASN A 213 1.16 6.98 11.62
N LEU A 214 1.02 7.07 10.31
CA LEU A 214 1.95 6.48 9.35
C LEU A 214 3.36 7.10 9.44
N ALA A 215 3.45 8.41 9.65
CA ALA A 215 4.73 9.09 9.80
C ALA A 215 5.43 8.65 11.09
N GLU A 216 4.68 8.51 12.19
CA GLU A 216 5.19 8.02 13.46
C GLU A 216 5.71 6.58 13.38
N VAL A 217 4.96 5.67 12.74
CA VAL A 217 5.41 4.29 12.52
C VAL A 217 6.68 4.24 11.66
N ARG A 218 6.73 5.00 10.55
CA ARG A 218 7.93 5.09 9.70
C ARG A 218 9.14 5.60 10.48
N ARG A 219 8.97 6.69 11.22
CA ARG A 219 10.03 7.26 12.06
C ARG A 219 10.52 6.23 13.07
N GLY A 220 9.61 5.55 13.77
CA GLY A 220 9.94 4.50 14.72
C GLY A 220 10.74 3.34 14.09
N LEU A 221 10.32 2.83 12.93
CA LEU A 221 11.03 1.74 12.24
C LEU A 221 12.43 2.17 11.76
N HIS A 222 12.54 3.40 11.28
CA HIS A 222 13.81 3.96 10.81
C HIS A 222 14.77 4.21 11.99
N GLU A 223 14.33 4.95 13.01
CA GLU A 223 15.17 5.29 14.16
C GLU A 223 15.52 4.07 15.01
N ALA A 224 14.59 3.13 15.22
CA ALA A 224 14.78 2.01 16.13
C ALA A 224 15.46 0.78 15.51
N ALA A 225 15.55 0.65 14.19
CA ALA A 225 16.21 -0.49 13.57
C ALA A 225 16.91 -0.19 12.24
N GLY A 226 16.91 1.07 11.78
CA GLY A 226 17.49 1.45 10.48
C GLY A 226 16.78 0.80 9.29
N LEU A 227 15.53 0.35 9.47
CA LEU A 227 14.83 -0.41 8.44
C LEU A 227 14.44 0.50 7.28
N VAL A 228 14.60 -0.01 6.06
CA VAL A 228 14.18 0.67 4.84
C VAL A 228 12.65 0.60 4.76
N THR A 229 12.02 1.75 4.54
CA THR A 229 10.58 1.84 4.30
C THR A 229 10.33 2.52 2.97
N HIS A 230 9.16 2.27 2.38
CA HIS A 230 8.74 3.01 1.19
C HIS A 230 8.30 4.43 1.53
N GLU A 231 8.67 5.35 0.65
CA GLU A 231 8.15 6.71 0.66
C GLU A 231 6.62 6.72 0.54
N PRO A 232 5.92 7.60 1.29
CA PRO A 232 4.48 7.73 1.20
C PRO A 232 4.03 8.00 -0.23
N ASN A 233 2.94 7.35 -0.66
CA ASN A 233 2.23 7.78 -1.86
C ASN A 233 1.64 9.19 -1.62
N ARG A 234 1.72 10.07 -2.63
CA ARG A 234 1.27 11.48 -2.55
C ARG A 234 -0.14 11.67 -3.12
N LEU A 235 -0.67 10.64 -3.76
CA LEU A 235 -1.95 10.63 -4.48
C LEU A 235 -2.99 9.79 -3.72
N ALA A 236 -2.57 8.66 -3.17
CA ALA A 236 -3.42 7.69 -2.50
C ALA A 236 -3.09 7.61 -1.01
N LEU A 237 -4.13 7.56 -0.18
CA LEU A 237 -4.02 7.43 1.26
C LEU A 237 -3.49 6.04 1.59
N ALA A 238 -2.28 5.95 2.11
CA ALA A 238 -1.71 4.66 2.50
C ALA A 238 -2.46 4.10 3.71
N THR A 239 -2.73 2.80 3.72
CA THR A 239 -3.36 2.13 4.88
C THR A 239 -2.33 1.50 5.82
N ALA A 240 -1.04 1.57 5.45
CA ALA A 240 0.07 0.94 6.14
C ALA A 240 1.43 1.53 5.76
N VAL A 241 2.46 1.06 6.47
CA VAL A 241 3.86 1.26 6.11
C VAL A 241 4.40 -0.02 5.46
N ALA A 242 4.96 0.10 4.26
CA ALA A 242 5.72 -0.99 3.66
C ALA A 242 7.17 -0.92 4.15
N VAL A 243 7.63 -2.00 4.82
CA VAL A 243 8.99 -2.13 5.36
C VAL A 243 9.70 -3.27 4.67
N GLN A 244 10.95 -3.02 4.26
CA GLN A 244 11.77 -4.02 3.60
C GLN A 244 12.41 -4.93 4.65
N ILE A 245 12.28 -6.24 4.46
CA ILE A 245 13.08 -7.24 5.14
C ILE A 245 14.52 -7.08 4.66
N PRO A 246 15.47 -6.83 5.57
CA PRO A 246 16.87 -6.63 5.24
C PRO A 246 17.45 -7.78 4.41
N LEU A 247 18.36 -7.47 3.50
CA LEU A 247 18.96 -8.44 2.58
C LEU A 247 19.75 -9.53 3.32
N GLU A 248 20.38 -9.13 4.43
CA GLU A 248 21.16 -9.97 5.33
C GLU A 248 20.33 -10.96 6.18
N SER A 249 19.01 -10.84 6.17
CA SER A 249 18.11 -11.75 6.88
C SER A 249 17.51 -12.78 5.92
N ASP A 250 17.29 -14.00 6.40
CA ASP A 250 16.35 -14.90 5.73
C ASP A 250 14.92 -14.35 5.85
N VAL A 251 14.16 -14.43 4.76
CA VAL A 251 12.82 -13.83 4.65
C VAL A 251 11.79 -14.53 5.52
N ALA A 252 11.74 -15.86 5.43
CA ALA A 252 10.76 -16.65 6.14
C ALA A 252 10.99 -16.58 7.65
N THR A 253 12.27 -16.62 8.05
CA THR A 253 12.69 -16.49 9.44
C THR A 253 12.32 -15.13 10.00
N PHE A 254 12.65 -14.03 9.31
CA PHE A 254 12.28 -12.68 9.74
C PHE A 254 10.78 -12.55 9.96
N TYR A 255 10.00 -12.96 8.95
CA TYR A 255 8.54 -12.90 9.03
C TYR A 255 7.98 -13.72 10.21
N ALA A 256 8.49 -14.93 10.43
CA ALA A 256 8.06 -15.79 11.53
C ALA A 256 8.32 -15.17 12.91
N TYR A 257 9.47 -14.51 13.11
CA TYR A 257 9.76 -13.80 14.36
C TYR A 257 8.83 -12.61 14.58
N VAL A 258 8.53 -11.84 13.52
CA VAL A 258 7.58 -10.72 13.64
C VAL A 258 6.17 -11.22 14.00
N GLU A 259 5.71 -12.32 13.39
CA GLU A 259 4.42 -12.94 13.73
C GLU A 259 4.39 -13.43 15.19
N GLN A 260 5.48 -14.06 15.68
CA GLN A 260 5.57 -14.55 17.07
C GLN A 260 5.54 -13.43 18.12
N GLU A 261 5.91 -12.20 17.76
CA GLU A 261 5.78 -11.03 18.62
C GLU A 261 4.36 -10.44 18.64
N ASN A 262 3.36 -11.15 18.08
CA ASN A 262 1.97 -10.73 17.95
C ASN A 262 1.81 -9.35 17.29
N THR A 263 2.70 -9.04 16.36
CA THR A 263 2.61 -7.81 15.56
C THR A 263 1.73 -8.09 14.36
N PRO A 264 0.70 -7.26 14.08
CA PRO A 264 -0.28 -7.53 13.02
C PRO A 264 0.27 -7.25 11.61
N VAL A 265 1.51 -7.64 11.31
CA VAL A 265 2.07 -7.51 9.96
C VAL A 265 1.41 -8.48 9.00
N ARG A 266 1.40 -8.11 7.72
CA ARG A 266 1.04 -9.01 6.63
C ARG A 266 2.20 -9.07 5.65
N TRP A 267 2.45 -10.24 5.08
CA TRP A 267 3.47 -10.38 4.06
C TRP A 267 2.92 -9.93 2.69
N LEU A 268 3.63 -9.09 1.94
CA LEU A 268 3.09 -8.53 0.69
C LEU A 268 2.61 -9.61 -0.30
N PRO A 269 3.32 -10.73 -0.53
CA PRO A 269 2.83 -11.81 -1.39
C PRO A 269 1.56 -12.50 -0.89
N LYS A 270 1.22 -12.41 0.41
CA LYS A 270 -0.06 -12.90 0.94
C LYS A 270 -1.23 -11.94 0.64
N ILE A 271 -0.94 -10.65 0.48
CA ILE A 271 -1.96 -9.62 0.14
C ILE A 271 -2.20 -9.62 -1.36
N GLN A 272 -1.13 -9.52 -2.15
CA GLN A 272 -1.19 -9.42 -3.59
C GLN A 272 -0.05 -10.23 -4.22
N PRO A 273 -0.26 -11.55 -4.41
CA PRO A 273 0.75 -12.44 -5.00
C PRO A 273 0.98 -12.12 -6.48
N LEU A 274 2.02 -12.72 -7.05
CA LEU A 274 2.17 -12.78 -8.50
C LEU A 274 0.90 -13.35 -9.14
N HIS A 275 0.40 -12.67 -10.16
CA HIS A 275 -0.72 -13.14 -10.94
C HIS A 275 -0.31 -14.43 -11.66
N TYR A 276 -1.14 -15.47 -11.61
CA TYR A 276 -0.77 -16.80 -12.15
C TYR A 276 -0.32 -16.77 -13.62
N ALA A 277 -0.91 -15.90 -14.43
CA ALA A 277 -0.54 -15.74 -15.85
C ALA A 277 0.82 -15.05 -16.05
N ALA A 278 1.32 -14.30 -15.07
CA ALA A 278 2.67 -13.73 -15.10
C ALA A 278 3.77 -14.80 -14.96
N LEU A 279 3.44 -15.97 -14.41
CA LEU A 279 4.37 -17.10 -14.21
C LEU A 279 4.56 -17.98 -15.46
N ARG A 280 3.80 -17.72 -16.53
CA ARG A 280 3.85 -18.50 -17.76
C ARG A 280 5.08 -18.15 -18.59
N ALA A 281 5.42 -19.00 -19.57
CA ALA A 281 6.55 -18.78 -20.47
C ALA A 281 6.44 -17.47 -21.28
N ASP A 282 5.22 -17.02 -21.54
CA ASP A 282 4.88 -15.76 -22.21
C ASP A 282 4.47 -14.63 -21.24
N GLY A 283 4.62 -14.84 -19.94
CA GLY A 283 4.25 -13.93 -18.86
C GLY A 283 5.28 -12.81 -18.61
N ALA A 284 5.53 -12.50 -17.33
CA ALA A 284 6.52 -11.49 -16.97
C ALA A 284 7.95 -12.06 -17.17
N PRO A 285 8.84 -11.36 -17.90
CA PRO A 285 10.16 -11.88 -18.27
C PRO A 285 11.00 -12.37 -17.09
N ASN A 286 11.01 -11.62 -15.98
CA ASN A 286 11.80 -11.91 -14.79
C ASN A 286 10.90 -12.20 -13.58
N HIS A 287 9.79 -12.92 -13.77
CA HIS A 287 8.80 -13.17 -12.71
C HIS A 287 9.40 -13.78 -11.42
N ARG A 288 10.48 -14.56 -11.52
CA ARG A 288 11.18 -15.12 -10.36
C ARG A 288 11.83 -14.03 -9.50
N ASP A 289 12.53 -13.09 -10.13
CA ASP A 289 13.15 -11.96 -9.45
C ASP A 289 12.08 -11.03 -8.91
N THR A 290 11.01 -10.78 -9.66
CA THR A 290 9.85 -10.03 -9.17
C THR A 290 9.25 -10.68 -7.93
N GLY A 291 9.09 -12.01 -7.91
CA GLY A 291 8.63 -12.75 -6.74
C GLY A 291 9.57 -12.59 -5.54
N ALA A 292 10.88 -12.73 -5.77
CA ALA A 292 11.91 -12.54 -4.74
C ALA A 292 11.96 -11.09 -4.20
N ASN A 293 11.66 -10.10 -5.05
CA ASN A 293 11.57 -8.70 -4.64
C ASN A 293 10.32 -8.48 -3.78
N LEU A 294 9.15 -8.98 -4.20
CA LEU A 294 7.90 -8.85 -3.45
C LEU A 294 7.97 -9.52 -2.07
N THR A 295 8.63 -10.67 -1.95
CA THR A 295 8.80 -11.38 -0.68
C THR A 295 9.65 -10.63 0.33
N ARG A 296 10.40 -9.62 -0.10
CA ARG A 296 11.18 -8.76 0.81
C ARG A 296 10.36 -7.65 1.44
N TRP A 297 9.06 -7.55 1.21
CA TRP A 297 8.24 -6.46 1.76
C TRP A 297 7.19 -6.97 2.74
N LEU A 298 7.19 -6.37 3.93
CA LEU A 298 6.13 -6.50 4.93
C LEU A 298 5.22 -5.28 4.88
N TYR A 299 3.95 -5.53 5.05
CA TYR A 299 2.89 -4.56 5.22
C TYR A 299 2.61 -4.42 6.72
N VAL A 300 2.79 -3.21 7.25
CA VAL A 300 2.52 -2.89 8.66
C VAL A 300 1.24 -2.05 8.72
N PRO A 301 0.07 -2.65 9.01
CA PRO A 301 -1.20 -1.93 9.04
C PRO A 301 -1.18 -0.83 10.08
N VAL A 302 -1.78 0.31 9.74
CA VAL A 302 -1.92 1.46 10.65
C VAL A 302 -3.36 1.97 10.57
N GLY A 303 -3.93 2.26 11.74
CA GLY A 303 -5.25 2.88 11.84
C GLY A 303 -5.18 4.36 12.23
N PRO A 304 -6.19 5.16 11.85
CA PRO A 304 -6.25 6.58 12.19
C PRO A 304 -6.45 6.83 13.69
N GLU A 305 -7.04 5.87 14.42
CA GLU A 305 -7.27 5.96 15.87
C GLU A 305 -6.18 5.28 16.71
N TYR A 306 -5.08 4.85 16.10
CA TYR A 306 -4.01 4.19 16.85
C TYR A 306 -3.42 5.15 17.89
N THR A 307 -3.40 4.69 19.12
CA THR A 307 -2.74 5.35 20.24
C THR A 307 -1.22 5.22 20.13
N PHE A 308 -0.49 6.02 20.91
CA PHE A 308 0.97 5.92 20.99
C PHE A 308 1.44 4.52 21.38
N GLU A 309 0.78 3.86 22.35
CA GLU A 309 1.16 2.50 22.77
C GLU A 309 0.91 1.48 21.65
N GLU A 310 -0.14 1.63 20.85
CA GLU A 310 -0.40 0.76 19.70
C GLU A 310 0.66 0.91 18.62
N ILE A 311 1.01 2.16 18.27
CA ILE A 311 2.10 2.49 17.35
C ILE A 311 3.41 1.87 17.85
N LYS A 312 3.75 2.13 19.12
CA LYS A 312 4.95 1.60 19.78
C LYS A 312 4.99 0.08 19.73
N HIS A 313 3.90 -0.62 20.06
CA HIS A 313 3.87 -2.08 19.97
C HIS A 313 4.04 -2.59 18.53
N GLY A 314 3.43 -1.89 17.55
CA GLY A 314 3.57 -2.22 16.13
C GLY A 314 5.03 -2.11 15.65
N VAL A 315 5.74 -1.07 16.11
CA VAL A 315 7.17 -0.88 15.82
C VAL A 315 8.03 -1.89 16.57
N LEU A 316 7.80 -2.07 17.87
CA LEU A 316 8.66 -2.88 18.75
C LEU A 316 8.75 -4.33 18.31
N GLY A 317 7.67 -4.98 17.87
CA GLY A 317 7.76 -6.38 17.47
C GLY A 317 8.61 -6.59 16.19
N ILE A 318 8.57 -5.64 15.26
CA ILE A 318 9.44 -5.66 14.07
C ILE A 318 10.90 -5.41 14.46
N VAL A 319 11.14 -4.44 15.35
CA VAL A 319 12.47 -4.14 15.86
C VAL A 319 13.05 -5.34 16.62
N LYS A 320 12.27 -6.00 17.49
CA LYS A 320 12.71 -7.21 18.19
C LYS A 320 13.11 -8.33 17.22
N ALA A 321 12.33 -8.56 16.17
CA ALA A 321 12.68 -9.55 15.14
C ALA A 321 14.00 -9.20 14.43
N ALA A 322 14.19 -7.92 14.04
CA ALA A 322 15.44 -7.47 13.44
C ALA A 322 16.64 -7.67 14.40
N GLU A 323 16.43 -7.43 15.68
CA GLU A 323 17.46 -7.57 16.71
C GLU A 323 17.81 -9.04 16.99
N TYR A 324 16.82 -9.93 17.14
CA TYR A 324 17.08 -11.37 17.32
C TYR A 324 17.86 -11.99 16.16
N LEU A 325 17.69 -11.44 14.96
CA LEU A 325 18.35 -11.91 13.75
C LEU A 325 19.67 -11.17 13.46
N GLY A 326 20.09 -10.26 14.35
CA GLY A 326 21.35 -9.54 14.24
C GLY A 326 21.41 -8.54 13.08
N VAL A 327 20.27 -8.14 12.51
CA VAL A 327 20.17 -7.21 11.37
C VAL A 327 20.89 -5.90 11.68
N ARG A 328 20.58 -5.29 12.82
CA ARG A 328 21.07 -3.93 13.15
C ARG A 328 22.59 -3.87 13.27
N TRP A 329 23.21 -4.96 13.74
CA TRP A 329 24.66 -5.09 13.79
C TRP A 329 25.31 -5.12 12.41
N ARG A 330 24.58 -5.55 11.38
CA ARG A 330 25.07 -5.62 9.99
C ARG A 330 24.75 -4.35 9.21
N SER A 331 23.57 -3.76 9.42
CA SER A 331 23.11 -2.58 8.69
C SER A 331 23.58 -1.24 9.29
N ASN A 332 23.70 -1.14 10.62
CA ASN A 332 24.16 0.07 11.31
C ASN A 332 24.90 -0.27 12.62
N PRO A 333 26.16 -0.75 12.54
CA PRO A 333 26.91 -1.24 13.70
C PRO A 333 27.20 -0.16 14.75
N VAL A 334 27.37 1.10 14.33
CA VAL A 334 27.62 2.22 15.25
C VAL A 334 26.40 2.43 16.14
N HIS A 335 25.22 2.52 15.55
CA HIS A 335 23.99 2.73 16.29
C HIS A 335 23.59 1.51 17.13
N ALA A 336 23.86 0.30 16.64
CA ALA A 336 23.69 -0.93 17.42
C ALA A 336 24.54 -0.92 18.70
N ALA A 337 25.79 -0.46 18.62
CA ALA A 337 26.68 -0.35 19.77
C ALA A 337 26.22 0.72 20.78
N GLU A 338 25.76 1.88 20.31
CA GLU A 338 25.19 2.95 21.17
C GLU A 338 23.97 2.45 21.93
N TYR A 339 23.06 1.76 21.24
CA TYR A 339 21.86 1.19 21.82
C TYR A 339 22.18 0.07 22.82
N ALA A 340 23.10 -0.83 22.48
CA ALA A 340 23.56 -1.88 23.40
C ALA A 340 24.14 -1.29 24.69
N ALA A 341 24.96 -0.23 24.59
CA ALA A 341 25.50 0.46 25.76
C ALA A 341 24.41 1.16 26.60
N MET A 342 23.36 1.68 25.96
CA MET A 342 22.20 2.24 26.68
C MET A 342 21.45 1.16 27.46
N VAL A 343 21.18 0.00 26.85
CA VAL A 343 20.47 -1.10 27.50
C VAL A 343 21.30 -1.70 28.63
N ASP A 344 22.62 -1.86 28.45
CA ASP A 344 23.54 -2.31 29.49
C ASP A 344 23.51 -1.37 30.71
N ARG A 345 23.53 -0.04 30.49
CA ARG A 345 23.37 0.94 31.57
C ARG A 345 22.03 0.84 32.29
N ALA A 346 20.95 0.55 31.57
CA ALA A 346 19.59 0.53 32.11
C ALA A 346 19.22 -0.78 32.82
N TYR A 347 19.71 -1.92 32.33
CA TYR A 347 19.27 -3.25 32.75
C TYR A 347 20.41 -4.19 33.19
N GLY A 348 21.66 -3.76 33.05
CA GLY A 348 22.87 -4.47 33.47
C GLY A 348 23.37 -5.50 32.45
N ALA A 349 24.65 -5.84 32.56
CA ALA A 349 25.38 -6.66 31.59
C ALA A 349 24.87 -8.11 31.45
N GLY A 350 24.08 -8.60 32.41
CA GLY A 350 23.48 -9.94 32.40
C GLY A 350 22.11 -10.02 31.72
N HIS A 351 21.61 -8.92 31.18
CA HIS A 351 20.35 -8.91 30.43
C HIS A 351 20.59 -9.56 29.06
N ASP A 352 19.76 -10.53 28.67
CA ASP A 352 19.87 -11.27 27.39
C ASP A 352 19.68 -10.37 26.14
N ALA A 353 19.35 -9.10 26.35
CA ALA A 353 19.19 -8.18 25.26
C ALA A 353 20.55 -7.62 24.81
N TYR A 354 20.81 -7.81 23.52
CA TYR A 354 21.78 -7.06 22.73
C TYR A 354 23.25 -7.31 23.09
N ARG A 355 23.73 -8.52 22.76
CA ARG A 355 25.17 -8.75 22.57
C ARG A 355 25.48 -9.00 21.09
N PRO A 356 26.63 -8.55 20.57
CA PRO A 356 27.11 -8.87 19.22
C PRO A 356 27.35 -10.38 18.97
N LEU A 357 27.07 -11.24 19.96
CA LEU A 357 27.18 -12.70 19.88
C LEU A 357 26.32 -13.33 18.77
N PHE A 358 25.32 -12.61 18.24
CA PHE A 358 24.47 -13.10 17.15
C PHE A 358 25.02 -12.79 15.74
N ALA A 359 26.15 -12.08 15.63
CA ALA A 359 26.75 -11.76 14.34
C ALA A 359 28.28 -11.80 14.39
N LEU A 360 28.87 -12.98 14.46
CA LEU A 360 30.19 -13.24 13.85
C LEU A 360 30.29 -14.71 13.43
N ASP A 361 29.51 -15.13 12.43
CA ASP A 361 30.04 -16.16 11.53
C ASP A 361 31.06 -15.46 10.62
N GLY A 362 32.33 -15.68 10.91
CA GLY A 362 33.48 -15.02 10.31
C GLY A 362 33.74 -15.41 8.86
N ALA A 363 32.83 -15.08 7.95
CA ALA A 363 33.00 -15.37 6.53
C ALA A 363 32.45 -14.29 5.59
N PHE A 364 32.57 -13.00 5.93
CA PHE A 364 32.51 -11.91 4.91
C PHE A 364 33.48 -10.76 5.19
N ALA A 365 34.40 -10.93 6.14
CA ALA A 365 35.53 -10.01 6.36
C ALA A 365 36.79 -10.54 5.64
N ALA A 366 36.71 -10.70 4.32
CA ALA A 366 37.86 -10.68 3.41
C ALA A 366 37.31 -10.61 1.99
N GLY A 367 37.43 -9.43 1.39
CA GLY A 367 37.69 -9.42 -0.04
C GLY A 367 39.11 -9.94 -0.23
N ASP A 368 39.21 -11.10 -0.88
CA ASP A 368 40.29 -11.47 -1.79
C ASP A 368 39.63 -12.16 -3.00
#